data_AF-A0A442XB67-F1
#
_entry.id   AF-A0A442XB67-F1
#
_cell.length_a   1.000
_cell.length_b   1.000
_cell.length_c   1.000
_cell.angle_alpha   90.00
_cell.angle_beta   90.00
_cell.angle_gamma   90.00
#
_symmetry.space_group_name_H-M   'P 1'
#
loop_
_entity.id
_entity.type
_entity.pdbx_description
1 polymer ?
#
loop_
_entity_poly.entity_id
_entity_poly.type
_entity_poly.pdbx_seq_one_letter_code
_entity_poly.pdbx_strand_id
1 'polypeptide(L)'
;MVQLGELLMILDLHRQGLSVTAIARRTGRDPKTVRKYIERGLELPAYGPRQAGRPNKIVPFVDYLRERVSAFPDLSAVRLTREIRERGYDGAYTAVKRFVAAIRPQEQVRPFEVRFETPAGYQAQIDFARFVTEFTDAPGVTRIVWLFSLVLGHSRYIFARYVMHQDLQTLLRCHMQAFDAIGGVPIEILYDRMKTAVTGEDNEGHIIYNRSLLAVAKHFRFQPRACRPYRVERPFRYIREDFFLARSFRNLEDLNEQLRDWLDTVANARLHGTTQRIVSEAFAAEQPELQSLPAVPFDALLKLERRVSHDGLVSIGGNYYSVPDRTRRLVEVHQLADCIRILDEGRLVASHPVLEGPRQYRIDPAHRQGLARHAARKTAPDIIVGRLGDHVARRSLDFYQAVAERLADAGSRS
;
A
#
# COMPACT_ATOMS: atom_id res chain seq x y z
N MET A 1 -33.10 -36.84 -15.70
CA MET A 1 -32.54 -38.20 -15.75
C MET A 1 -33.68 -39.15 -15.45
N VAL A 2 -34.01 -40.08 -16.34
CA VAL A 2 -35.05 -41.10 -16.09
C VAL A 2 -34.39 -42.25 -15.35
N GLN A 3 -34.91 -42.59 -14.18
CA GLN A 3 -34.38 -43.71 -13.39
C GLN A 3 -34.89 -45.05 -13.93
N LEU A 4 -34.22 -46.16 -13.62
CA LEU A 4 -34.57 -47.49 -14.14
C LEU A 4 -36.03 -47.88 -13.84
N GLY A 5 -36.52 -47.56 -12.63
CA GLY A 5 -37.92 -47.80 -12.27
C GLY A 5 -38.92 -47.00 -13.11
N GLU A 6 -38.56 -45.79 -13.53
CA GLU A 6 -39.39 -44.92 -14.35
C GLU A 6 -39.37 -45.36 -15.83
N LEU A 7 -38.24 -45.86 -16.32
CA LEU A 7 -38.13 -46.49 -17.64
C LEU A 7 -39.02 -47.74 -17.74
N LEU A 8 -38.96 -48.61 -16.72
CA LEU A 8 -39.80 -49.80 -16.64
C LEU A 8 -41.29 -49.43 -16.61
N MET A 9 -41.66 -48.39 -15.86
CA MET A 9 -43.03 -47.87 -15.83
C MET A 9 -43.50 -47.35 -17.20
N ILE A 10 -42.65 -46.61 -17.94
CA ILE A 10 -42.98 -46.14 -19.29
C ILE A 10 -43.23 -47.31 -20.25
N LEU A 11 -42.36 -48.34 -20.21
CA LEU A 11 -42.47 -49.51 -21.07
C LEU A 11 -43.68 -50.39 -20.72
N ASP A 12 -43.97 -50.55 -19.42
CA ASP A 12 -45.12 -51.32 -18.93
C ASP A 12 -46.45 -50.64 -19.30
N LEU A 13 -46.56 -49.32 -19.10
CA LEU A 13 -47.75 -48.56 -19.50
C LEU A 13 -47.96 -48.59 -21.03
N HIS A 14 -46.88 -48.61 -21.82
CA HIS A 14 -46.98 -48.79 -23.26
C HIS A 14 -47.45 -50.21 -23.66
N ARG A 15 -46.97 -51.26 -22.98
CA ARG A 15 -47.45 -52.64 -23.18
C ARG A 15 -48.93 -52.80 -22.82
N GLN A 16 -49.42 -52.04 -21.84
CA GLN A 16 -50.84 -51.98 -21.48
C GLN A 16 -51.71 -51.21 -22.49
N GLY A 17 -51.12 -50.72 -23.61
CA GLY A 17 -51.85 -50.09 -24.70
C GLY A 17 -52.12 -48.59 -24.52
N LEU A 18 -51.49 -47.92 -23.54
CA LEU A 18 -51.66 -46.48 -23.36
C LEU A 18 -50.92 -45.69 -24.45
N SER A 19 -51.54 -44.62 -24.92
CA SER A 19 -50.92 -43.71 -25.89
C SER A 19 -49.76 -42.92 -25.26
N VAL A 20 -48.78 -42.54 -26.10
CA VAL A 20 -47.61 -41.73 -25.70
C VAL A 20 -48.03 -40.48 -24.90
N THR A 21 -49.12 -39.82 -25.28
CA THR A 21 -49.65 -38.63 -24.60
C THR A 21 -50.20 -38.94 -23.21
N ALA A 22 -50.85 -40.10 -23.04
CA ALA A 22 -51.36 -40.53 -21.73
C ALA A 22 -50.20 -40.92 -20.79
N ILE A 23 -49.18 -41.60 -21.31
CA ILE A 23 -47.98 -41.96 -20.55
C ILE A 23 -47.19 -40.69 -20.15
N ALA A 24 -47.05 -39.73 -21.05
CA ALA A 24 -46.41 -38.43 -20.77
C ALA A 24 -47.10 -37.67 -19.63
N ARG A 25 -48.44 -37.61 -19.63
CA ARG A 25 -49.21 -36.98 -18.54
C ARG A 25 -49.03 -37.72 -17.20
N ARG A 26 -48.99 -39.05 -17.23
CA ARG A 26 -48.89 -39.88 -16.02
C ARG A 26 -47.49 -39.92 -15.41
N THR A 27 -46.46 -39.80 -16.24
CA THR A 27 -45.04 -39.80 -15.81
C THR A 27 -44.46 -38.39 -15.68
N GLY A 28 -45.19 -37.34 -16.08
CA GLY A 28 -44.72 -35.96 -16.07
C GLY A 28 -43.56 -35.70 -17.06
N ARG A 29 -43.42 -36.53 -18.10
CA ARG A 29 -42.32 -36.47 -19.08
C ARG A 29 -42.78 -35.94 -20.42
N ASP A 30 -41.85 -35.31 -21.12
CA ASP A 30 -42.09 -34.82 -22.48
C ASP A 30 -42.47 -36.00 -23.41
N PRO A 31 -43.53 -35.88 -24.24
CA PRO A 31 -43.96 -36.93 -25.16
C PRO A 31 -42.85 -37.46 -26.09
N LYS A 32 -41.88 -36.62 -26.47
CA LYS A 32 -40.72 -37.05 -27.27
C LYS A 32 -39.79 -37.96 -26.48
N THR A 33 -39.67 -37.73 -25.17
CA THR A 33 -38.87 -38.57 -24.27
C THR A 33 -39.53 -39.93 -24.08
N VAL A 34 -40.86 -39.95 -23.89
CA VAL A 34 -41.64 -41.19 -23.79
C VAL A 34 -41.52 -42.02 -25.07
N ARG A 35 -41.72 -41.40 -26.25
CA ARG A 35 -41.56 -42.07 -27.55
C ARG A 35 -40.16 -42.65 -27.73
N LYS A 36 -39.13 -41.87 -27.40
CA LYS A 36 -37.72 -42.30 -27.47
C LYS A 36 -37.43 -43.54 -26.61
N TYR A 37 -38.01 -43.63 -25.41
CA TYR A 37 -37.79 -44.78 -24.53
C TYR A 37 -38.60 -46.01 -24.94
N ILE A 38 -39.80 -45.83 -25.49
CA ILE A 38 -40.58 -46.92 -26.09
C ILE A 38 -39.84 -47.53 -27.27
N GLU A 39 -39.28 -46.70 -28.16
CA GLU A 39 -38.50 -47.14 -29.33
C GLU A 39 -37.18 -47.82 -28.95
N ARG A 40 -36.51 -47.35 -27.88
CA ARG A 40 -35.23 -47.95 -27.40
C ARG A 40 -35.40 -49.20 -26.54
N GLY A 41 -36.57 -49.45 -25.96
CA GLY A 41 -36.80 -50.59 -25.07
C GLY A 41 -35.99 -50.53 -23.77
N LEU A 42 -35.60 -51.72 -23.27
CA LEU A 42 -34.95 -51.93 -21.97
C LEU A 42 -33.45 -51.58 -21.94
N GLU A 43 -32.93 -50.98 -23.01
CA GLU A 43 -31.55 -50.52 -23.04
C GLU A 43 -31.34 -49.38 -22.05
N LEU A 44 -30.46 -49.60 -21.06
CA LEU A 44 -29.98 -48.55 -20.18
C LEU A 44 -29.44 -47.40 -21.04
N PRO A 45 -29.80 -46.13 -20.77
CA PRO A 45 -29.24 -45.02 -21.52
C PRO A 45 -27.72 -44.98 -21.29
N ALA A 46 -26.96 -45.52 -22.25
CA ALA A 46 -25.53 -45.31 -22.35
C ALA A 46 -25.32 -43.83 -22.71
N TYR A 47 -25.11 -43.01 -21.69
CA TYR A 47 -24.55 -41.69 -21.89
C TYR A 47 -23.08 -41.91 -22.24
N GLY A 48 -22.75 -41.85 -23.53
CA GLY A 48 -21.35 -41.76 -23.95
C GLY A 48 -20.67 -40.59 -23.24
N PRO A 49 -19.32 -40.61 -23.11
CA PRO A 49 -18.60 -39.45 -22.62
C PRO A 49 -19.12 -38.21 -23.37
N ARG A 50 -19.50 -37.16 -22.64
CA ARG A 50 -19.96 -35.90 -23.25
C ARG A 50 -19.03 -35.61 -24.43
N GLN A 51 -19.57 -35.55 -25.66
CA GLN A 51 -18.81 -35.11 -26.83
C GLN A 51 -17.98 -33.90 -26.38
N ALA A 52 -16.66 -33.97 -26.56
CA ALA A 52 -15.70 -32.99 -26.06
C ALA A 52 -16.19 -31.58 -26.43
N GLY A 53 -16.87 -30.95 -25.47
CA GLY A 53 -17.77 -29.84 -25.74
C GLY A 53 -16.94 -28.59 -25.88
N ARG A 54 -16.78 -28.12 -27.12
CA ARG A 54 -16.00 -26.94 -27.53
C ARG A 54 -14.49 -27.06 -27.22
N PRO A 55 -13.62 -26.55 -28.11
CA PRO A 55 -12.20 -26.42 -27.78
C PRO A 55 -12.08 -25.62 -26.48
N ASN A 56 -11.37 -26.20 -25.52
CA ASN A 56 -11.15 -25.55 -24.23
C ASN A 56 -10.29 -24.31 -24.47
N LYS A 57 -10.92 -23.13 -24.48
CA LYS A 57 -10.30 -21.84 -24.77
C LYS A 57 -9.10 -21.52 -23.88
N ILE A 58 -8.93 -22.24 -22.77
CA ILE A 58 -7.79 -22.09 -21.87
C ILE A 58 -6.52 -22.75 -22.38
N VAL A 59 -6.61 -23.73 -23.29
CA VAL A 59 -5.48 -24.56 -23.74
C VAL A 59 -4.28 -23.73 -24.19
N PRO A 60 -4.43 -22.65 -25.01
CA PRO A 60 -3.29 -21.81 -25.41
C PRO A 60 -2.59 -21.07 -24.25
N PHE A 61 -3.24 -20.97 -23.09
CA PHE A 61 -2.77 -20.21 -21.94
C PHE A 61 -2.33 -21.11 -20.76
N VAL A 62 -2.42 -22.44 -20.90
CA VAL A 62 -2.12 -23.39 -19.82
C VAL A 62 -0.68 -23.27 -19.33
N ASP A 63 0.29 -23.21 -20.25
CA ASP A 63 1.71 -23.16 -19.90
C ASP A 63 2.05 -21.84 -19.17
N TYR A 64 1.53 -20.73 -19.70
CA TYR A 64 1.63 -19.43 -19.04
C TYR A 64 1.04 -19.46 -17.63
N LEU A 65 -0.17 -20.01 -17.45
CA LEU A 65 -0.80 -20.09 -16.12
C LEU A 65 0.00 -20.97 -15.15
N ARG A 66 0.60 -22.07 -15.61
CA ARG A 66 1.47 -22.93 -14.79
C ARG A 66 2.73 -22.20 -14.35
N GLU A 67 3.41 -21.54 -15.29
CA GLU A 67 4.62 -20.76 -15.00
C GLU A 67 4.33 -19.65 -13.99
N ARG A 68 3.24 -18.90 -14.21
CA ARG A 68 2.84 -17.81 -13.32
C ARG A 68 2.49 -18.27 -11.92
N VAL A 69 1.73 -19.36 -11.78
CA VAL A 69 1.37 -19.92 -10.46
C VAL A 69 2.58 -20.57 -9.78
N SER A 70 3.50 -21.15 -10.53
CA SER A 70 4.75 -21.68 -9.98
C SER A 70 5.64 -20.56 -9.43
N ALA A 71 5.76 -19.44 -10.14
CA ALA A 71 6.53 -18.29 -9.71
C ALA A 71 5.86 -17.55 -8.54
N PHE A 72 4.53 -17.43 -8.58
CA PHE A 72 3.74 -16.70 -7.59
C PHE A 72 2.48 -17.51 -7.19
N PRO A 73 2.60 -18.43 -6.21
CA PRO A 73 1.51 -19.31 -5.80
C PRO A 73 0.24 -18.58 -5.34
N ASP A 74 0.41 -17.40 -4.73
CA ASP A 74 -0.67 -16.63 -4.13
C ASP A 74 -1.40 -15.71 -5.13
N LEU A 75 -1.00 -15.62 -6.41
CA LEU A 75 -1.67 -14.73 -7.38
C LEU A 75 -3.19 -14.96 -7.42
N SER A 76 -4.00 -13.92 -7.56
CA SER A 76 -5.44 -14.14 -7.62
C SER A 76 -5.84 -14.78 -8.97
N ALA A 77 -6.82 -15.69 -8.98
CA ALA A 77 -7.34 -16.24 -10.24
C ALA A 77 -7.98 -15.15 -11.13
N VAL A 78 -8.47 -14.07 -10.52
CA VAL A 78 -9.01 -12.90 -11.22
C VAL A 78 -7.88 -12.15 -11.94
N ARG A 79 -6.74 -11.96 -11.28
CA ARG A 79 -5.52 -11.37 -11.85
C ARG A 79 -5.02 -12.17 -13.03
N LEU A 80 -4.87 -13.48 -12.87
CA LEU A 80 -4.47 -14.37 -13.96
C LEU A 80 -5.44 -14.30 -15.14
N THR A 81 -6.75 -14.18 -14.88
CA THR A 81 -7.76 -14.01 -15.93
C THR A 81 -7.59 -12.69 -16.68
N ARG A 82 -7.26 -11.58 -16.00
CA ARG A 82 -6.97 -10.30 -16.66
C ARG A 82 -5.71 -10.38 -17.51
N GLU A 83 -4.63 -10.96 -16.98
CA GLU A 83 -3.36 -11.14 -17.70
C GLU A 83 -3.54 -11.95 -19.01
N ILE A 84 -4.33 -13.02 -18.99
CA ILE A 84 -4.57 -13.80 -20.21
C ILE A 84 -5.58 -13.13 -21.15
N ARG A 85 -6.51 -12.30 -20.64
CA ARG A 85 -7.43 -11.50 -21.48
C ARG A 85 -6.68 -10.45 -22.29
N GLU A 86 -5.70 -9.78 -21.69
CA GLU A 86 -4.77 -8.88 -22.38
C GLU A 86 -3.98 -9.62 -23.48
N ARG A 87 -3.78 -10.93 -23.32
CA ARG A 87 -3.16 -11.83 -24.31
C ARG A 87 -4.16 -12.46 -25.29
N GLY A 88 -5.42 -12.02 -25.32
CA GLY A 88 -6.44 -12.47 -26.26
C GLY A 88 -7.36 -13.60 -25.79
N TYR A 89 -7.38 -13.93 -24.48
CA TYR A 89 -8.33 -14.91 -23.95
C TYR A 89 -9.76 -14.37 -23.91
N ASP A 90 -10.68 -15.05 -24.59
CA ASP A 90 -12.10 -14.68 -24.69
C ASP A 90 -13.03 -15.63 -23.89
N GLY A 91 -12.45 -16.46 -23.03
CA GLY A 91 -13.18 -17.46 -22.25
C GLY A 91 -13.71 -16.95 -20.90
N ALA A 92 -14.45 -17.83 -20.21
CA ALA A 92 -15.04 -17.53 -18.90
C ALA A 92 -14.00 -17.59 -17.78
N TYR A 93 -14.16 -16.73 -16.76
CA TYR A 93 -13.40 -16.75 -15.51
C TYR A 93 -13.47 -18.11 -14.81
N THR A 94 -14.63 -18.78 -14.86
CA THR A 94 -14.84 -20.06 -14.18
C THR A 94 -13.92 -21.17 -14.68
N ALA A 95 -13.51 -21.14 -15.95
CA ALA A 95 -12.55 -22.09 -16.51
C ALA A 95 -11.15 -21.87 -15.91
N VAL A 96 -10.71 -20.60 -15.84
CA VAL A 96 -9.43 -20.21 -15.23
C VAL A 96 -9.42 -20.57 -13.76
N LYS A 97 -10.47 -20.21 -13.01
CA LYS A 97 -10.61 -20.54 -11.58
C LYS A 97 -10.49 -22.04 -11.33
N ARG A 98 -11.16 -22.88 -12.13
CA ARG A 98 -11.09 -24.34 -12.01
C ARG A 98 -9.70 -24.88 -12.31
N PHE A 99 -9.06 -24.37 -13.37
CA PHE A 99 -7.71 -24.77 -13.73
C PHE A 99 -6.70 -24.40 -12.64
N VAL A 100 -6.73 -23.16 -12.15
CA VAL A 100 -5.86 -22.67 -11.08
C VAL A 100 -6.07 -23.46 -9.79
N ALA A 101 -7.32 -23.80 -9.43
CA ALA A 101 -7.61 -24.63 -8.27
C ALA A 101 -7.07 -26.06 -8.40
N ALA A 102 -6.98 -26.61 -9.61
CA ALA A 102 -6.44 -27.96 -9.84
C ALA A 102 -4.92 -28.03 -9.74
N ILE A 103 -4.21 -26.93 -10.02
CA ILE A 103 -2.75 -26.85 -9.96
C ILE A 103 -2.22 -26.34 -8.61
N ARG A 104 -3.09 -25.80 -7.75
CA ARG A 104 -2.72 -25.34 -6.41
C ARG A 104 -2.82 -26.47 -5.39
N PRO A 105 -1.90 -26.54 -4.41
CA PRO A 105 -2.11 -27.38 -3.23
C PRO A 105 -3.41 -26.97 -2.52
N GLN A 106 -4.17 -27.96 -2.02
CA GLN A 106 -5.41 -27.69 -1.31
C GLN A 106 -5.15 -26.84 -0.07
N GLU A 107 -5.81 -25.69 -0.02
CA GLU A 107 -5.74 -24.76 1.10
C GLU A 107 -6.54 -25.32 2.29
N GLN A 108 -6.01 -25.20 3.51
CA GLN A 108 -6.73 -25.63 4.72
C GLN A 108 -8.05 -24.87 4.87
N VAL A 109 -9.10 -25.58 5.30
CA VAL A 109 -10.41 -24.99 5.61
C VAL A 109 -10.23 -23.96 6.72
N ARG A 110 -10.50 -22.70 6.39
CA ARG A 110 -10.33 -21.57 7.31
C ARG A 110 -11.60 -21.39 8.17
N PRO A 111 -11.45 -20.86 9.40
CA PRO A 111 -12.60 -20.53 10.23
C PRO A 111 -13.48 -19.46 9.57
N PHE A 112 -14.78 -19.52 9.87
CA PHE A 112 -15.76 -18.57 9.37
C PHE A 112 -15.46 -17.15 9.88
N GLU A 113 -15.40 -16.19 8.96
CA GLU A 113 -15.36 -14.76 9.31
C GLU A 113 -16.76 -14.30 9.70
N VAL A 114 -16.93 -13.78 10.92
CA VAL A 114 -18.18 -13.13 11.33
C VAL A 114 -18.21 -11.73 10.71
N ARG A 115 -19.18 -11.50 9.83
CA ARG A 115 -19.28 -10.26 9.03
C ARG A 115 -20.39 -9.38 9.58
N PHE A 116 -20.12 -8.09 9.70
CA PHE A 116 -21.08 -7.09 10.12
C PHE A 116 -21.29 -6.10 8.97
N GLU A 117 -22.57 -5.79 8.71
CA GLU A 117 -22.95 -4.67 7.86
C GLU A 117 -23.08 -3.41 8.73
N THR A 118 -22.64 -2.29 8.18
CA THR A 118 -22.70 -0.99 8.86
C THR A 118 -23.51 -0.01 8.01
N PRO A 119 -24.17 0.98 8.64
CA PRO A 119 -24.82 2.07 7.90
C PRO A 119 -23.81 2.84 7.05
N ALA A 120 -24.30 3.48 5.99
CA ALA A 120 -23.50 4.36 5.14
C ALA A 120 -22.87 5.48 5.97
N GLY A 121 -21.60 5.79 5.71
CA GLY A 121 -20.85 6.86 6.38
C GLY A 121 -20.49 6.57 7.83
N TYR A 122 -20.93 5.43 8.39
CA TYR A 122 -20.81 5.18 9.81
C TYR A 122 -19.43 4.68 10.21
N GLN A 123 -18.89 3.65 9.56
CA GLN A 123 -17.68 2.97 10.04
C GLN A 123 -16.67 2.75 8.94
N ALA A 124 -15.39 3.00 9.25
CA ALA A 124 -14.25 2.53 8.48
C ALA A 124 -13.35 1.65 9.33
N GLN A 125 -12.50 0.86 8.68
CA GLN A 125 -11.41 0.15 9.34
C GLN A 125 -10.08 0.63 8.77
N ILE A 126 -9.10 0.78 9.65
CA ILE A 126 -7.71 1.05 9.29
C ILE A 126 -6.82 -0.12 9.71
N ASP A 127 -5.89 -0.45 8.81
CA ASP A 127 -4.88 -1.47 9.05
C ASP A 127 -3.53 -1.07 8.43
N PHE A 128 -2.46 -1.64 8.98
CA PHE A 128 -1.11 -1.59 8.42
C PHE A 128 -0.65 -3.00 8.08
N ALA A 129 -0.25 -3.22 6.83
CA ALA A 129 0.30 -4.50 6.39
C ALA A 129 1.75 -4.36 5.94
N ARG A 130 2.59 -5.30 6.37
CA ARG A 130 4.02 -5.33 6.01
C ARG A 130 4.22 -5.97 4.64
N PHE A 131 4.90 -5.27 3.74
CA PHE A 131 5.34 -5.76 2.44
C PHE A 131 6.85 -5.65 2.31
N VAL A 132 7.39 -6.44 1.38
CA VAL A 132 8.82 -6.48 1.06
C VAL A 132 8.93 -6.36 -0.44
N THR A 133 9.73 -5.42 -0.92
CA THR A 133 10.02 -5.23 -2.35
C THR A 133 11.46 -4.85 -2.53
N GLU A 134 11.98 -5.14 -3.71
CA GLU A 134 13.19 -4.53 -4.24
C GLU A 134 12.76 -3.48 -5.26
N PHE A 135 13.35 -2.29 -5.22
CA PHE A 135 13.06 -1.22 -6.16
C PHE A 135 14.04 -1.27 -7.32
N THR A 136 13.57 -1.07 -8.55
CA THR A 136 14.44 -1.21 -9.73
C THR A 136 15.47 -0.08 -9.85
N ASP A 137 15.26 1.06 -9.19
CA ASP A 137 16.26 2.13 -9.10
C ASP A 137 17.35 1.90 -8.04
N ALA A 138 17.18 0.87 -7.21
CA ALA A 138 18.12 0.44 -6.18
C ALA A 138 18.21 -1.10 -6.14
N PRO A 139 18.70 -1.73 -7.23
CA PRO A 139 18.76 -3.18 -7.35
C PRO A 139 19.66 -3.81 -6.27
N GLY A 140 19.29 -5.01 -5.83
CA GLY A 140 19.94 -5.75 -4.74
C GLY A 140 19.59 -5.26 -3.33
N VAL A 141 18.79 -4.19 -3.19
CA VAL A 141 18.42 -3.63 -1.87
C VAL A 141 16.96 -3.93 -1.55
N THR A 142 16.75 -4.93 -0.70
CA THR A 142 15.43 -5.24 -0.16
C THR A 142 14.94 -4.12 0.77
N ARG A 143 13.72 -3.63 0.52
CA ARG A 143 13.04 -2.61 1.32
C ARG A 143 11.77 -3.17 1.95
N ILE A 144 11.54 -2.80 3.21
CA ILE A 144 10.25 -2.99 3.87
C ILE A 144 9.40 -1.76 3.57
N VAL A 145 8.21 -1.98 3.04
CA VAL A 145 7.18 -0.94 2.86
C VAL A 145 5.92 -1.37 3.60
N TRP A 146 5.21 -0.41 4.16
CA TRP A 146 3.99 -0.62 4.91
C TRP A 146 2.82 -0.11 4.09
N LEU A 147 1.80 -0.94 3.93
CA LEU A 147 0.54 -0.55 3.31
C LEU A 147 -0.38 -0.03 4.40
N PHE A 148 -0.65 1.28 4.39
CA PHE A 148 -1.81 1.83 5.06
C PHE A 148 -3.04 1.54 4.21
N SER A 149 -4.12 1.05 4.82
CA SER A 149 -5.41 0.94 4.14
C SER A 149 -6.53 1.44 5.03
N LEU A 150 -7.45 2.23 4.46
CA LEU A 150 -8.75 2.59 5.03
C LEU A 150 -9.83 1.92 4.18
N VAL A 151 -10.70 1.14 4.81
CA VAL A 151 -11.83 0.47 4.15
C VAL A 151 -13.14 0.93 4.75
N LEU A 152 -14.04 1.48 3.93
CA LEU A 152 -15.39 1.83 4.37
C LEU A 152 -16.23 0.55 4.58
N GLY A 153 -16.93 0.48 5.70
CA GLY A 153 -17.69 -0.71 6.10
C GLY A 153 -18.94 -0.96 5.23
N HIS A 154 -19.54 0.08 4.65
CA HIS A 154 -20.76 -0.04 3.86
C HIS A 154 -20.48 -0.31 2.37
N SER A 155 -19.76 0.59 1.69
CA SER A 155 -19.41 0.45 0.26
C SER A 155 -18.30 -0.55 -0.02
N ARG A 156 -17.47 -0.87 0.98
CA ARG A 156 -16.20 -1.61 0.82
C ARG A 156 -15.17 -0.84 -0.01
N TYR A 157 -15.34 0.48 -0.16
CA TYR A 157 -14.37 1.34 -0.82
C TYR A 157 -13.03 1.27 -0.11
N ILE A 158 -11.96 1.14 -0.88
CA ILE A 158 -10.59 1.03 -0.37
C ILE A 158 -9.84 2.30 -0.76
N PHE A 159 -9.36 3.02 0.25
CA PHE A 159 -8.23 3.92 0.11
C PHE A 159 -6.98 3.20 0.64
N ALA A 160 -5.87 3.25 -0.08
CA ALA A 160 -4.62 2.68 0.40
C ALA A 160 -3.39 3.44 -0.09
N ARG A 161 -2.31 3.38 0.70
CA ARG A 161 -1.03 4.01 0.39
C ARG A 161 0.14 3.23 0.98
N TYR A 162 1.20 3.03 0.20
CA TYR A 162 2.47 2.53 0.70
C TYR A 162 3.32 3.66 1.29
N VAL A 163 3.90 3.38 2.46
CA VAL A 163 4.75 4.28 3.23
C VAL A 163 5.96 3.52 3.78
N MET A 164 7.03 4.24 4.13
CA MET A 164 8.25 3.60 4.64
C MET A 164 8.19 3.25 6.13
N HIS A 165 7.29 3.90 6.87
CA HIS A 165 7.17 3.78 8.32
C HIS A 165 5.72 3.55 8.73
N GLN A 166 5.51 2.86 9.84
CA GLN A 166 4.19 2.68 10.46
C GLN A 166 4.08 3.44 11.80
N ASP A 167 4.86 4.50 11.98
CA ASP A 167 4.81 5.31 13.19
C ASP A 167 3.53 6.16 13.28
N LEU A 168 3.28 6.74 14.46
CA LEU A 168 2.11 7.58 14.70
C LEU A 168 2.02 8.74 13.71
N GLN A 169 3.13 9.38 13.36
CA GLN A 169 3.15 10.52 12.43
C GLN A 169 2.63 10.10 11.06
N THR A 170 3.12 8.97 10.57
CA THR A 170 2.70 8.40 9.30
C THR A 170 1.25 7.96 9.35
N LEU A 171 0.82 7.35 10.46
CA LEU A 171 -0.59 6.98 10.67
C LEU A 171 -1.50 8.21 10.53
N LEU A 172 -1.25 9.29 11.27
CA LEU A 172 -2.10 10.48 11.25
C LEU A 172 -2.09 11.18 9.88
N ARG A 173 -0.93 11.23 9.23
CA ARG A 173 -0.80 11.74 7.86
C ARG A 173 -1.64 10.94 6.87
N CYS A 174 -1.59 9.61 6.95
CA CYS A 174 -2.38 8.75 6.08
C CYS A 174 -3.89 8.91 6.30
N HIS A 175 -4.35 9.20 7.53
CA HIS A 175 -5.76 9.54 7.78
C HIS A 175 -6.17 10.79 7.01
N MET A 176 -5.40 11.87 7.14
CA MET A 176 -5.72 13.14 6.48
C MET A 176 -5.77 12.97 4.97
N GLN A 177 -4.82 12.24 4.38
CA GLN A 177 -4.83 11.91 2.96
C GLN A 177 -6.02 11.04 2.56
N ALA A 178 -6.42 10.09 3.42
CA ALA A 178 -7.59 9.25 3.17
C ALA A 178 -8.88 10.06 3.20
N PHE A 179 -9.06 10.94 4.20
CA PHE A 179 -10.24 11.79 4.35
C PHE A 179 -10.39 12.76 3.19
N ASP A 180 -9.28 13.36 2.75
CA ASP A 180 -9.24 14.20 1.56
C ASP A 180 -9.65 13.41 0.31
N ALA A 181 -9.06 12.23 0.10
CA ALA A 181 -9.35 11.39 -1.06
C ALA A 181 -10.80 10.86 -1.11
N ILE A 182 -11.41 10.57 0.03
CA ILE A 182 -12.82 10.14 0.08
C ILE A 182 -13.79 11.33 0.19
N GLY A 183 -13.30 12.55 0.37
CA GLY A 183 -14.12 13.76 0.48
C GLY A 183 -14.95 13.84 1.77
N GLY A 184 -14.55 13.17 2.84
CA GLY A 184 -15.33 13.11 4.07
C GLY A 184 -14.70 12.25 5.17
N VAL A 185 -15.38 12.14 6.31
CA VAL A 185 -14.90 11.41 7.49
C VAL A 185 -15.99 10.45 7.99
N PRO A 186 -15.69 9.16 8.20
CA PRO A 186 -16.63 8.24 8.84
C PRO A 186 -16.86 8.61 10.32
N ILE A 187 -18.00 8.22 10.87
CA ILE A 187 -18.32 8.47 12.30
C ILE A 187 -17.37 7.69 13.22
N GLU A 188 -17.09 6.45 12.88
CA GLU A 188 -16.28 5.53 13.67
C GLU A 188 -15.14 4.95 12.83
N ILE A 189 -13.95 4.87 13.42
CA ILE A 189 -12.79 4.25 12.80
C ILE A 189 -12.29 3.12 13.69
N LEU A 190 -12.25 1.92 13.12
CA LEU A 190 -11.76 0.72 13.76
C LEU A 190 -10.26 0.57 13.56
N TYR A 191 -9.55 0.29 14.66
CA TYR A 191 -8.12 0.01 14.68
C TYR A 191 -7.88 -1.41 15.19
N ASP A 192 -6.91 -2.12 14.62
CA ASP A 192 -6.28 -3.22 15.37
C ASP A 192 -5.58 -2.62 16.60
N ARG A 193 -5.30 -3.41 17.65
CA ARG A 193 -4.65 -2.95 18.90
C ARG A 193 -3.16 -2.61 18.68
N MET A 194 -2.83 -1.88 17.63
CA MET A 194 -1.49 -1.42 17.31
C MET A 194 -1.04 -0.34 18.28
N LYS A 195 0.21 -0.48 18.76
CA LYS A 195 0.83 0.44 19.74
C LYS A 195 0.86 1.91 19.28
N THR A 196 0.73 2.14 17.98
CA THR A 196 0.67 3.48 17.37
C THR A 196 -0.65 4.19 17.65
N ALA A 197 -1.77 3.45 17.72
CA ALA A 197 -3.07 3.99 18.06
C ALA A 197 -3.41 3.84 19.55
N VAL A 198 -3.02 2.70 20.15
CA VAL A 198 -3.31 2.33 21.53
C VAL A 198 -2.04 2.40 22.39
N THR A 199 -2.06 3.22 23.43
CA THR A 199 -0.92 3.37 24.36
C THR A 199 -1.01 2.44 25.58
N GLY A 200 -2.17 1.86 25.86
CA GLY A 200 -2.35 0.91 26.96
C GLY A 200 -3.82 0.60 27.24
N GLU A 201 -4.07 -0.05 28.38
CA GLU A 201 -5.39 -0.22 28.98
C GLU A 201 -5.34 0.35 30.41
N ASP A 202 -6.44 0.93 30.89
CA ASP A 202 -6.55 1.38 32.28
C ASP A 202 -6.89 0.22 33.23
N ASN A 203 -6.96 0.50 34.54
CA ASN A 203 -7.25 -0.51 35.57
C ASN A 203 -8.66 -1.12 35.45
N GLU A 204 -9.55 -0.52 34.67
CA GLU A 204 -10.92 -0.97 34.42
C GLU A 204 -11.03 -1.70 33.07
N GLY A 205 -9.93 -1.81 32.31
CA GLY A 205 -9.87 -2.47 31.01
C GLY A 205 -10.29 -1.59 29.83
N HIS A 206 -10.43 -0.26 30.03
CA HIS A 206 -10.67 0.66 28.93
C HIS A 206 -9.39 0.94 28.15
N ILE A 207 -9.55 1.04 26.83
CA ILE A 207 -8.43 1.23 25.91
C ILE A 207 -8.01 2.71 25.92
N ILE A 208 -6.73 2.95 26.25
CA ILE A 208 -6.14 4.29 26.25
C ILE A 208 -5.53 4.54 24.87
N TYR A 209 -6.09 5.50 24.14
CA TYR A 209 -5.57 5.92 22.83
C TYR A 209 -4.46 6.96 22.96
N ASN A 210 -3.63 7.03 21.93
CA ASN A 210 -2.62 8.06 21.81
C ASN A 210 -3.24 9.47 21.79
N ARG A 211 -2.66 10.42 22.54
CA ARG A 211 -3.17 11.81 22.62
C ARG A 211 -3.23 12.53 21.27
N SER A 212 -2.25 12.33 20.40
CA SER A 212 -2.25 12.97 19.07
C SER A 212 -3.32 12.36 18.17
N LEU A 213 -3.59 11.05 18.30
CA LEU A 213 -4.72 10.43 17.61
C LEU A 213 -6.05 11.02 18.09
N LEU A 214 -6.22 11.23 19.41
CA LEU A 214 -7.40 11.87 19.96
C LEU A 214 -7.55 13.33 19.50
N ALA A 215 -6.45 14.06 19.32
CA ALA A 215 -6.48 15.43 18.79
C ALA A 215 -6.97 15.46 17.34
N VAL A 216 -6.48 14.55 16.50
CA VAL A 216 -6.95 14.38 15.12
C VAL A 216 -8.42 13.93 15.10
N ALA A 217 -8.77 12.94 15.92
CA ALA A 217 -10.14 12.45 16.07
C ALA A 217 -11.12 13.57 16.45
N LYS A 218 -10.75 14.43 17.40
CA LYS A 218 -11.55 15.59 17.80
C LYS A 218 -11.73 16.58 16.67
N HIS A 219 -10.66 16.87 15.91
CA HIS A 219 -10.72 17.83 14.82
C HIS A 219 -11.59 17.34 13.66
N PHE A 220 -11.38 16.09 13.22
CA PHE A 220 -12.13 15.46 12.13
C PHE A 220 -13.46 14.85 12.56
N ARG A 221 -13.77 14.88 13.87
CA ARG A 221 -15.02 14.41 14.49
C ARG A 221 -15.30 12.91 14.31
N PHE A 222 -14.27 12.07 14.26
CA PHE A 222 -14.45 10.61 14.28
C PHE A 222 -14.18 10.01 15.66
N GLN A 223 -14.78 8.85 15.94
CA GLN A 223 -14.55 8.08 17.15
C GLN A 223 -13.59 6.92 16.89
N PRO A 224 -12.40 6.87 17.53
CA PRO A 224 -11.53 5.70 17.45
C PRO A 224 -12.08 4.55 18.29
N ARG A 225 -12.13 3.36 17.69
CA ARG A 225 -12.47 2.10 18.37
C ARG A 225 -11.43 1.02 18.07
N ALA A 226 -10.84 0.46 19.12
CA ALA A 226 -9.97 -0.69 18.99
C ALA A 226 -10.81 -1.97 18.96
N CYS A 227 -10.62 -2.78 17.93
CA CYS A 227 -11.31 -4.04 17.76
C CYS A 227 -10.57 -5.20 18.41
N ARG A 228 -11.33 -6.24 18.76
CA ARG A 228 -10.74 -7.56 18.99
C ARG A 228 -10.29 -8.14 17.64
N PRO A 229 -9.17 -8.90 17.59
CA PRO A 229 -8.78 -9.64 16.40
C PRO A 229 -9.98 -10.49 15.93
N TYR A 230 -10.10 -10.75 14.62
CA TYR A 230 -11.15 -11.55 13.96
C TYR A 230 -12.48 -10.89 13.54
N ARG A 231 -12.68 -9.57 13.72
CA ARG A 231 -13.99 -8.94 13.41
C ARG A 231 -14.16 -8.33 12.01
N VAL A 232 -13.13 -8.26 11.17
CA VAL A 232 -13.20 -7.41 9.97
C VAL A 232 -12.43 -7.96 8.77
N GLU A 233 -12.98 -7.72 7.58
CA GLU A 233 -12.42 -8.04 6.27
C GLU A 233 -11.11 -7.30 6.06
N ARG A 234 -10.00 -8.04 5.97
CA ARG A 234 -8.69 -7.44 5.79
C ARG A 234 -8.33 -7.37 4.30
N PRO A 235 -8.25 -6.18 3.68
CA PRO A 235 -8.03 -6.06 2.24
C PRO A 235 -6.59 -6.45 1.84
N PHE A 236 -5.66 -6.60 2.80
CA PHE A 236 -4.25 -6.84 2.50
C PHE A 236 -4.03 -8.09 1.65
N ARG A 237 -4.86 -9.12 1.81
CA ARG A 237 -4.73 -10.35 1.03
C ARG A 237 -5.05 -10.03 -0.43
N TYR A 238 -6.17 -9.39 -0.67
CA TYR A 238 -6.58 -8.97 -2.01
C TYR A 238 -5.54 -8.06 -2.66
N ILE A 239 -5.06 -7.03 -1.97
CA ILE A 239 -4.04 -6.10 -2.49
C ILE A 239 -2.73 -6.86 -2.75
N ARG A 240 -2.32 -7.80 -1.90
CA ARG A 240 -1.13 -8.61 -2.13
C ARG A 240 -1.26 -9.48 -3.38
N GLU A 241 -2.32 -10.26 -3.44
CA GLU A 241 -2.53 -11.29 -4.45
C GLU A 241 -2.88 -10.73 -5.83
N ASP A 242 -3.53 -9.57 -5.88
CA ASP A 242 -4.08 -9.01 -7.12
C ASP A 242 -3.32 -7.78 -7.64
N PHE A 243 -2.78 -6.96 -6.73
CA PHE A 243 -1.96 -5.80 -7.08
C PHE A 243 -0.47 -6.09 -6.99
N PHE A 244 0.01 -6.44 -5.80
CA PHE A 244 1.43 -6.32 -5.47
C PHE A 244 2.31 -7.42 -6.10
N LEU A 245 1.86 -8.68 -6.04
CA LEU A 245 2.65 -9.80 -6.53
C LEU A 245 2.88 -9.71 -8.04
N ALA A 246 4.07 -10.14 -8.46
CA ALA A 246 4.49 -10.20 -9.85
C ALA A 246 4.52 -8.85 -10.60
N ARG A 247 4.56 -7.73 -9.86
CA ARG A 247 4.87 -6.39 -10.38
C ARG A 247 6.27 -5.97 -9.97
N SER A 248 6.84 -5.04 -10.74
CA SER A 248 8.08 -4.35 -10.43
C SER A 248 7.81 -2.87 -10.21
N PHE A 249 8.51 -2.27 -9.26
CA PHE A 249 8.33 -0.86 -8.92
C PHE A 249 9.68 -0.16 -9.01
N ARG A 250 9.71 1.00 -9.67
CA ARG A 250 10.90 1.84 -9.76
C ARG A 250 11.32 2.33 -8.39
N ASN A 251 10.38 2.89 -7.63
CA ASN A 251 10.56 3.41 -6.28
C ASN A 251 9.20 3.52 -5.57
N LEU A 252 9.18 4.11 -4.36
CA LEU A 252 7.96 4.26 -3.57
C LEU A 252 6.90 5.15 -4.25
N GLU A 253 7.32 6.15 -5.02
CA GLU A 253 6.41 7.03 -5.75
C GLU A 253 5.69 6.25 -6.86
N ASP A 254 6.45 5.56 -7.72
CA ASP A 254 5.92 4.68 -8.77
C ASP A 254 5.02 3.56 -8.19
N LEU A 255 5.41 2.95 -7.07
CA LEU A 255 4.58 1.99 -6.36
C LEU A 255 3.20 2.58 -5.98
N ASN A 256 3.17 3.82 -5.48
CA ASN A 256 1.92 4.48 -5.10
C ASN A 256 1.12 4.97 -6.32
N GLU A 257 1.76 5.38 -7.41
CA GLU A 257 1.09 5.73 -8.66
C GLU A 257 0.38 4.50 -9.26
N GLN A 258 1.09 3.38 -9.39
CA GLN A 258 0.50 2.13 -9.85
C GLN A 258 -0.61 1.63 -8.92
N LEU A 259 -0.45 1.83 -7.60
CA LEU A 259 -1.49 1.46 -6.63
C LEU A 259 -2.76 2.26 -6.86
N ARG A 260 -2.67 3.58 -7.05
CA ARG A 260 -3.84 4.44 -7.32
C ARG A 260 -4.56 4.00 -8.58
N ASP A 261 -3.83 3.81 -9.67
CA ASP A 261 -4.40 3.32 -10.93
C ASP A 261 -5.15 1.99 -10.74
N TRP A 262 -4.54 1.03 -10.03
CA TRP A 262 -5.22 -0.24 -9.74
C TRP A 262 -6.41 -0.10 -8.79
N LEU A 263 -6.34 0.80 -7.80
CA LEU A 263 -7.46 1.07 -6.92
C LEU A 263 -8.66 1.59 -7.73
N ASP A 264 -8.43 2.53 -8.63
CA ASP A 264 -9.48 3.19 -9.40
C ASP A 264 -10.06 2.27 -10.49
N THR A 265 -9.20 1.55 -11.21
CA THR A 265 -9.60 0.76 -12.39
C THR A 265 -9.98 -0.69 -12.08
N VAL A 266 -9.51 -1.24 -10.95
CA VAL A 266 -9.70 -2.66 -10.61
C VAL A 266 -10.34 -2.84 -9.24
N ALA A 267 -9.75 -2.29 -8.18
CA ALA A 267 -10.19 -2.58 -6.82
C ALA A 267 -11.58 -1.99 -6.54
N ASN A 268 -11.76 -0.70 -6.78
CA ASN A 268 -12.99 0.02 -6.50
C ASN A 268 -13.99 -0.07 -7.68
N ALA A 269 -13.54 -0.42 -8.89
CA ALA A 269 -14.45 -0.74 -10.01
C ALA A 269 -15.05 -2.16 -9.97
N ARG A 270 -14.65 -3.01 -9.00
CA ARG A 270 -15.11 -4.41 -8.95
C ARG A 270 -16.54 -4.54 -8.44
N LEU A 271 -17.24 -5.56 -8.95
CA LEU A 271 -18.42 -6.12 -8.28
C LEU A 271 -17.99 -6.85 -7.02
N HIS A 272 -18.39 -6.35 -5.85
CA HIS A 272 -17.99 -6.95 -4.57
C HIS A 272 -18.72 -8.28 -4.34
N GLY A 273 -17.98 -9.33 -4.00
CA GLY A 273 -18.55 -10.68 -3.84
C GLY A 273 -19.60 -10.79 -2.72
N THR A 274 -19.51 -9.96 -1.69
CA THR A 274 -20.46 -9.99 -0.56
C THR A 274 -21.66 -9.06 -0.79
N THR A 275 -21.42 -7.79 -1.13
CA THR A 275 -22.50 -6.80 -1.24
C THR A 275 -23.20 -6.88 -2.60
N GLN A 276 -22.63 -7.59 -3.58
CA GLN A 276 -23.12 -7.69 -4.96
C GLN A 276 -23.36 -6.31 -5.61
N ARG A 277 -22.61 -5.30 -5.17
CA ARG A 277 -22.60 -3.94 -5.70
C ARG A 277 -21.22 -3.61 -6.26
N ILE A 278 -21.19 -2.75 -7.27
CA ILE A 278 -19.93 -2.17 -7.72
C ILE A 278 -19.45 -1.23 -6.62
N VAL A 279 -18.20 -1.40 -6.17
CA VAL A 279 -17.68 -0.70 -4.98
C VAL A 279 -17.71 0.82 -5.16
N SER A 280 -17.33 1.32 -6.33
CA SER A 280 -17.33 2.76 -6.66
C SER A 280 -18.73 3.34 -6.73
N GLU A 281 -19.71 2.62 -7.26
CA GLU A 281 -21.11 3.05 -7.28
C GLU A 281 -21.70 3.08 -5.87
N ALA A 282 -21.42 2.05 -5.06
CA ALA A 282 -21.81 2.02 -3.67
C ALA A 282 -21.14 3.14 -2.85
N PHE A 283 -19.90 3.48 -3.17
CA PHE A 283 -19.19 4.61 -2.57
C PHE A 283 -19.80 5.95 -2.98
N ALA A 284 -20.14 6.15 -4.25
CA ALA A 284 -20.79 7.37 -4.71
C ALA A 284 -22.12 7.62 -3.98
N ALA A 285 -22.86 6.55 -3.64
CA ALA A 285 -24.06 6.64 -2.83
C ALA A 285 -23.79 6.85 -1.32
N GLU A 286 -22.67 6.37 -0.80
CA GLU A 286 -22.27 6.52 0.61
C GLU A 286 -21.60 7.86 0.89
N GLN A 287 -20.87 8.44 -0.06
CA GLN A 287 -20.05 9.64 0.13
C GLN A 287 -20.83 10.83 0.73
N PRO A 288 -22.08 11.12 0.33
CA PRO A 288 -22.88 12.19 0.93
C PRO A 288 -23.24 11.97 2.41
N GLU A 289 -23.18 10.72 2.89
CA GLU A 289 -23.47 10.33 4.28
C GLU A 289 -22.23 10.43 5.18
N LEU A 290 -21.04 10.66 4.61
CA LEU A 290 -19.84 10.93 5.39
C LEU A 290 -19.94 12.31 6.05
N GLN A 291 -19.29 12.45 7.21
CA GLN A 291 -19.16 13.76 7.83
C GLN A 291 -18.30 14.66 6.93
N SER A 292 -18.70 15.93 6.83
CA SER A 292 -17.92 16.92 6.09
C SER A 292 -16.53 17.12 6.67
N LEU A 293 -15.57 17.42 5.81
CA LEU A 293 -14.23 17.80 6.24
C LEU A 293 -14.29 19.11 7.06
N PRO A 294 -13.46 19.27 8.11
CA PRO A 294 -13.34 20.54 8.82
C PRO A 294 -12.93 21.68 7.88
N ALA A 295 -13.56 22.85 8.03
CA ALA A 295 -13.24 24.03 7.21
C ALA A 295 -11.84 24.61 7.51
N VAL A 296 -11.35 24.40 8.73
CA VAL A 296 -10.01 24.83 9.15
C VAL A 296 -9.08 23.61 9.03
N PRO A 297 -7.91 23.74 8.37
CA PRO A 297 -6.92 22.67 8.33
C PRO A 297 -6.42 22.27 9.71
N PHE A 298 -5.97 21.03 9.85
CA PHE A 298 -5.34 20.59 11.11
C PHE A 298 -3.96 21.23 11.26
N ASP A 299 -3.80 22.03 12.31
CA ASP A 299 -2.72 23.03 12.44
C ASP A 299 -1.30 22.41 12.58
N ALA A 300 -1.15 21.35 13.37
CA ALA A 300 0.08 20.57 13.48
C ALA A 300 -0.19 19.18 14.09
N LEU A 301 0.25 18.11 13.40
CA LEU A 301 0.24 16.73 13.89
C LEU A 301 1.07 16.57 15.16
N LEU A 302 2.25 17.21 15.17
CA LEU A 302 3.15 17.23 16.30
C LEU A 302 3.92 18.54 16.34
N LYS A 303 4.13 19.02 17.56
CA LYS A 303 5.07 20.09 17.87
C LYS A 303 6.26 19.48 18.58
N LEU A 304 7.45 19.67 18.02
CA LEU A 304 8.70 19.11 18.53
C LEU A 304 9.71 20.23 18.68
N GLU A 305 10.42 20.28 19.78
CA GLU A 305 11.64 21.09 19.86
C GLU A 305 12.80 20.29 19.30
N ARG A 306 13.57 20.90 18.39
CA ARG A 306 14.72 20.25 17.76
C ARG A 306 15.92 21.18 17.74
N ARG A 307 17.10 20.58 17.84
CA ARG A 307 18.37 21.29 17.76
C ARG A 307 18.88 21.33 16.32
N VAL A 308 19.24 22.53 15.85
CA VAL A 308 19.93 22.73 14.56
C VAL A 308 21.38 22.29 14.69
N SER A 309 21.80 21.36 13.82
CA SER A 309 23.17 20.84 13.74
C SER A 309 24.17 21.93 13.34
N HIS A 310 25.46 21.66 13.47
CA HIS A 310 26.50 22.60 13.01
C HIS A 310 26.34 22.95 11.53
N ASP A 311 25.91 21.98 10.73
CA ASP A 311 25.71 22.13 9.29
C ASP A 311 24.38 22.81 8.92
N GLY A 312 23.65 23.40 9.88
CA GLY A 312 22.37 24.07 9.60
C GLY A 312 21.26 23.10 9.17
N LEU A 313 21.23 21.90 9.76
CA LEU A 313 20.21 20.89 9.50
C LEU A 313 19.44 20.54 10.77
N VAL A 314 18.16 20.22 10.63
CA VAL A 314 17.29 19.73 11.69
C VAL A 314 16.92 18.28 11.41
N SER A 315 17.17 17.39 12.37
CA SER A 315 16.82 15.97 12.26
C SER A 315 15.38 15.73 12.71
N ILE A 316 14.53 15.27 11.80
CA ILE A 316 13.09 15.02 12.02
C ILE A 316 12.75 13.66 11.41
N GLY A 317 12.28 12.72 12.22
CA GLY A 317 11.94 11.37 11.76
C GLY A 317 13.12 10.58 11.18
N GLY A 318 14.37 10.95 11.51
CA GLY A 318 15.57 10.36 10.93
C GLY A 318 15.98 10.94 9.57
N ASN A 319 15.28 11.99 9.09
CA ASN A 319 15.63 12.77 7.90
C ASN A 319 16.14 14.16 8.29
N TYR A 320 16.89 14.78 7.40
CA TYR A 320 17.58 16.05 7.65
C TYR A 320 17.02 17.16 6.78
N TYR A 321 16.61 18.26 7.41
CA TYR A 321 15.99 19.39 6.74
C TYR A 321 16.83 20.64 6.99
N SER A 322 17.21 21.34 5.93
CA SER A 322 17.98 22.59 6.04
C SER A 322 17.17 23.73 6.66
N VAL A 323 17.86 24.62 7.36
CA VAL A 323 17.32 25.91 7.81
C VAL A 323 18.23 27.03 7.32
N PRO A 324 17.71 28.27 7.16
CA PRO A 324 18.52 29.42 6.77
C PRO A 324 19.73 29.65 7.67
N ASP A 325 20.76 30.28 7.10
CA ASP A 325 21.88 30.78 7.91
C ASP A 325 21.37 31.73 9.00
N ARG A 326 21.96 31.62 10.21
CA ARG A 326 21.61 32.36 11.44
C ARG A 326 20.33 31.93 12.15
N THR A 327 19.66 30.85 11.73
CA THR A 327 18.63 30.22 12.57
C THR A 327 19.23 29.79 13.91
N ARG A 328 18.48 29.98 15.00
CA ARG A 328 18.91 29.61 16.35
C ARG A 328 19.18 28.12 16.49
N ARG A 329 19.91 27.76 17.55
CA ARG A 329 20.24 26.36 17.84
C ARG A 329 19.03 25.53 18.22
N LEU A 330 18.01 26.10 18.85
CA LEU A 330 16.78 25.42 19.21
C LEU A 330 15.64 26.03 18.39
N VAL A 331 14.87 25.16 17.74
CA VAL A 331 13.75 25.54 16.88
C VAL A 331 12.53 24.69 17.20
N GLU A 332 11.36 25.26 16.97
CA GLU A 332 10.09 24.54 17.00
C GLU A 332 9.82 23.92 15.64
N VAL A 333 9.42 22.66 15.63
CA VAL A 333 9.07 21.92 14.42
C VAL A 333 7.60 21.57 14.51
N HIS A 334 6.83 22.13 13.59
CA HIS A 334 5.44 21.75 13.36
C HIS A 334 5.40 20.78 12.20
N GLN A 335 5.06 19.53 12.48
CA GLN A 335 4.86 18.53 11.44
C GLN A 335 3.38 18.52 11.04
N LEU A 336 3.10 18.81 9.78
CA LEU A 336 1.76 18.73 9.18
C LEU A 336 1.66 17.44 8.34
N ALA A 337 0.53 17.23 7.67
CA ALA A 337 0.31 16.07 6.82
C ALA A 337 1.21 16.03 5.58
N ASP A 338 1.49 17.17 4.98
CA ASP A 338 2.20 17.27 3.70
C ASP A 338 3.55 17.97 3.83
N CYS A 339 3.71 18.80 4.87
CA CYS A 339 4.91 19.58 5.08
C CYS A 339 5.40 19.57 6.54
N ILE A 340 6.67 19.92 6.68
CA ILE A 340 7.33 20.24 7.93
C ILE A 340 7.56 21.74 7.92
N ARG A 341 7.07 22.41 8.95
CA ARG A 341 7.34 23.83 9.22
C ARG A 341 8.34 23.91 10.37
N ILE A 342 9.39 24.68 10.17
CA ILE A 342 10.42 24.95 11.19
C ILE A 342 10.28 26.42 11.57
N LEU A 343 10.12 26.69 12.86
CA LEU A 343 9.91 28.00 13.44
C LEU A 343 11.06 28.35 14.39
N ASP A 344 11.50 29.58 14.32
CA ASP A 344 12.49 30.17 15.21
C ASP A 344 11.81 31.31 15.99
N GLU A 345 11.68 31.17 17.31
CA GLU A 345 10.89 32.07 18.18
C GLU A 345 9.47 32.35 17.65
N GLY A 346 8.77 31.31 17.20
CA GLY A 346 7.41 31.42 16.65
C GLY A 346 7.33 32.00 15.23
N ARG A 347 8.45 32.40 14.61
CA ARG A 347 8.49 32.83 13.21
C ARG A 347 8.85 31.66 12.30
N LEU A 348 8.04 31.42 11.26
CA LEU A 348 8.36 30.42 10.24
C LEU A 348 9.67 30.77 9.52
N VAL A 349 10.67 29.89 9.60
CA VAL A 349 11.98 30.07 8.96
C VAL A 349 12.22 29.11 7.80
N ALA A 350 11.57 27.93 7.81
CA ALA A 350 11.64 26.99 6.70
C ALA A 350 10.37 26.16 6.58
N SER A 351 10.03 25.77 5.35
CA SER A 351 9.00 24.78 5.07
C SER A 351 9.52 23.76 4.07
N HIS A 352 9.36 22.48 4.39
CA HIS A 352 9.85 21.36 3.59
C HIS A 352 8.75 20.33 3.35
N PRO A 353 8.71 19.65 2.20
CA PRO A 353 7.89 18.45 2.06
C PRO A 353 8.38 17.36 3.03
N VAL A 354 7.47 16.51 3.51
CA VAL A 354 7.85 15.34 4.31
C VAL A 354 8.59 14.34 3.42
N LEU A 355 9.83 14.00 3.78
CA LEU A 355 10.62 12.98 3.08
C LEU A 355 10.21 11.57 3.48
N GLU A 356 10.08 10.69 2.50
CA GLU A 356 9.81 9.26 2.70
C GLU A 356 11.11 8.47 2.84
N GLY A 357 11.16 7.59 3.84
CA GLY A 357 12.31 6.71 4.08
C GLY A 357 13.36 7.35 4.99
N PRO A 358 14.40 6.59 5.38
CA PRO A 358 15.36 7.02 6.39
C PRO A 358 16.57 7.75 5.81
N ARG A 359 17.15 8.66 6.59
CA ARG A 359 18.45 9.34 6.34
C ARG A 359 18.52 10.13 5.03
N GLN A 360 17.38 10.66 4.58
CA GLN A 360 17.34 11.56 3.44
C GLN A 360 17.63 13.01 3.85
N TYR A 361 18.06 13.82 2.89
CA TYR A 361 18.39 15.23 3.08
C TYR A 361 17.51 16.10 2.18
N ARG A 362 16.82 17.08 2.76
CA ARG A 362 16.16 18.16 2.02
C ARG A 362 16.90 19.47 2.26
N ILE A 363 17.69 19.85 1.27
CA ILE A 363 18.43 21.12 1.28
C ILE A 363 17.69 22.09 0.37
N ASP A 364 17.23 23.19 0.93
CA ASP A 364 16.77 24.34 0.16
C ASP A 364 18.01 25.14 -0.25
N PRO A 365 18.26 25.33 -1.56
CA PRO A 365 19.39 26.12 -2.03
C PRO A 365 19.42 27.53 -1.43
N ALA A 366 18.27 28.16 -1.17
CA ALA A 366 18.19 29.50 -0.59
C ALA A 366 18.81 29.56 0.81
N HIS A 367 18.77 28.47 1.57
CA HIS A 367 19.34 28.41 2.91
C HIS A 367 20.88 28.46 2.92
N ARG A 368 21.54 28.20 1.78
CA ARG A 368 23.00 28.12 1.68
C ARG A 368 23.63 29.35 1.00
N GLN A 369 22.81 30.30 0.54
CA GLN A 369 23.30 31.46 -0.21
C GLN A 369 24.07 32.47 0.66
N GLY A 370 23.97 32.39 2.00
CA GLY A 370 24.72 33.25 2.92
C GLY A 370 26.22 32.89 3.03
N LEU A 371 26.57 31.61 2.86
CA LEU A 371 27.97 31.13 2.88
C LEU A 371 28.78 31.59 1.65
N ALA A 372 28.14 31.75 0.49
CA ALA A 372 28.81 32.19 -0.74
C ALA A 372 29.39 33.61 -0.64
N ARG A 373 28.82 34.47 0.23
CA ARG A 373 29.33 35.84 0.47
C ARG A 373 30.56 35.90 1.38
N HIS A 374 30.98 34.78 1.99
CA HIS A 374 32.22 34.72 2.79
C HIS A 374 33.36 33.96 2.10
N ALA A 375 33.08 33.23 1.02
CA ALA A 375 34.13 32.64 0.18
C ALA A 375 34.86 33.69 -0.69
N ALA A 376 34.27 34.88 -0.88
CA ALA A 376 34.84 35.98 -1.65
C ALA A 376 35.35 37.12 -0.75
N ARG A 377 36.35 36.82 0.09
CA ARG A 377 37.44 37.71 0.59
C ARG A 377 37.93 37.25 1.96
N LYS A 378 38.85 36.29 1.92
CA LYS A 378 40.13 36.33 2.63
C LYS A 378 41.03 35.35 1.89
N THR A 379 41.84 35.88 0.96
CA THR A 379 43.08 35.22 0.57
C THR A 379 43.96 35.13 1.82
N ALA A 380 43.77 34.05 2.58
CA ALA A 380 44.79 33.56 3.49
C ALA A 380 45.92 32.98 2.62
N PRO A 381 47.19 33.21 2.96
CA PRO A 381 48.30 32.72 2.15
C PRO A 381 48.30 31.18 2.12
N ASP A 382 48.69 30.63 0.96
CA ASP A 382 48.75 29.19 0.68
C ASP A 382 49.44 28.41 1.82
N ILE A 383 48.66 27.59 2.52
CA ILE A 383 49.22 26.55 3.40
C ILE A 383 49.42 25.31 2.52
N ILE A 384 50.62 25.20 1.96
CA ILE A 384 51.10 23.97 1.31
C ILE A 384 51.40 22.97 2.43
N VAL A 385 50.68 21.84 2.46
CA VAL A 385 50.95 20.74 3.40
C VAL A 385 52.22 20.01 2.96
N GLY A 386 53.38 20.42 3.51
CA GLY A 386 54.66 19.73 3.38
C GLY A 386 54.89 18.73 4.52
N ARG A 387 55.61 17.63 4.25
CA ARG A 387 56.00 16.64 5.27
C ARG A 387 57.03 17.26 6.24
N LEU A 388 57.03 16.81 7.49
CA LEU A 388 57.89 17.32 8.57
C LEU A 388 59.38 17.11 8.20
N GLY A 389 60.06 18.18 7.79
CA GLY A 389 61.47 18.17 7.36
C GLY A 389 61.80 19.04 6.14
N ASP A 390 60.80 19.44 5.34
CA ASP A 390 61.04 20.06 4.02
C ASP A 390 61.01 21.61 4.00
N HIS A 391 61.04 22.28 5.15
CA HIS A 391 61.06 23.75 5.23
C HIS A 391 62.34 24.28 5.86
N VAL A 392 63.39 24.45 5.05
CA VAL A 392 64.51 25.34 5.38
C VAL A 392 64.12 26.75 4.98
N ALA A 393 64.12 27.68 5.93
CA ALA A 393 63.81 29.09 5.65
C ALA A 393 64.84 29.67 4.66
N ARG A 394 64.44 29.87 3.41
CA ARG A 394 65.24 30.60 2.41
C ARG A 394 65.20 32.08 2.77
N ARG A 395 66.33 32.64 3.21
CA ARG A 395 66.51 34.08 3.43
C ARG A 395 67.27 34.68 2.24
N SER A 396 67.15 35.99 2.02
CA SER A 396 67.89 36.68 0.95
C SER A 396 69.40 36.58 1.18
N LEU A 397 70.19 36.67 0.11
CA LEU A 397 71.65 36.71 0.22
C LEU A 397 72.10 37.89 1.10
N ASP A 398 71.41 39.02 1.05
CA ASP A 398 71.65 40.18 1.92
C ASP A 398 71.54 39.84 3.41
N PHE A 399 70.62 38.95 3.78
CA PHE A 399 70.50 38.50 5.17
C PHE A 399 71.73 37.70 5.60
N TYR A 400 72.22 36.80 4.74
CA TYR A 400 73.42 36.01 5.05
C TYR A 400 74.69 36.87 5.02
N GLN A 401 74.75 37.87 4.13
CA GLN A 401 75.83 38.84 4.10
C GLN A 401 75.86 39.68 5.38
N ALA A 402 74.72 40.19 5.84
CA ALA A 402 74.64 40.93 7.10
C ALA A 402 75.00 40.07 8.34
N VAL A 403 74.66 38.78 8.32
CA VAL A 403 75.07 37.84 9.38
C VAL A 403 76.57 37.56 9.31
N ALA A 404 77.14 37.39 8.12
CA ALA A 404 78.57 37.16 7.92
C ALA A 404 79.42 38.38 8.32
N GLU A 405 79.01 39.59 7.94
CA GLU A 405 79.65 40.85 8.36
C GLU A 405 79.62 41.00 9.89
N ARG A 406 78.48 40.69 10.52
CA ARG A 406 78.33 40.78 11.98
C ARG A 406 79.15 39.73 12.75
N LEU A 407 79.34 38.54 12.17
CA LEU A 407 80.21 37.50 12.74
C LEU A 407 81.69 37.84 12.52
N ALA A 408 82.05 38.48 11.40
CA ALA A 408 83.41 38.96 11.14
C ALA A 408 83.81 40.10 12.11
N ASP A 409 82.92 41.05 12.37
CA ASP A 409 83.13 42.13 13.35
C ASP A 409 83.19 41.64 14.81
N ALA A 410 82.47 40.56 15.13
CA ALA A 410 82.51 39.91 16.44
C ALA A 410 83.79 39.07 16.64
N GLY A 411 84.47 38.67 15.56
CA GLY A 411 85.74 37.94 15.58
C GLY A 411 86.99 38.83 15.66
N SER A 412 86.86 40.15 15.46
CA SER A 412 87.98 41.11 15.52
C SER A 412 88.05 41.92 16.83
N ARG A 413 87.29 41.52 17.86
CA ARG A 413 87.40 42.04 19.24
C ARG A 413 87.65 40.94 20.27
N SER A 414 88.51 39.99 19.90
CA SER A 414 89.19 39.05 20.78
C SER A 414 90.70 39.17 20.60
#